data_AF-A0A8I3WIS4-F1
#
_entry.id   AF-A0A8I3WIS4-F1
#
_cell.length_a   1.000
_cell.length_b   1.000
_cell.length_c   1.000
_cell.angle_alpha   90.00
_cell.angle_beta   90.00
_cell.angle_gamma   90.00
#
_symmetry.space_group_name_H-M   'P 1'
#
loop_
_entity.id
_entity.type
_entity.pdbx_description
1 polymer ?
#
loop_
_entity_poly.entity_id
_entity_poly.type
_entity_poly.pdbx_seq_one_letter_code
_entity_poly.pdbx_strand_id
1 'polypeptide(L)'
;MWDYVKRPNLRLIGVPECDGEKESKLENTLQDIIQENFPKLAKQVKIQPQVIQRTPQRYSSRRATPRHIIVRFTRVETKERILRAAREKGQITHKGKPIRLTADLSAEAGLWVRLVLTISVTTGGAAAHSDTRIFSGVPKEKINLIFFFNTL
;
A
#
# COMPACT_ATOMS: atom_id res chain seq x y z
N MET A 1 17.65 -0.56 -2.79
CA MET A 1 17.62 -2.04 -2.65
C MET A 1 16.36 -2.54 -1.92
N TRP A 2 16.03 -2.01 -0.73
CA TRP A 2 14.84 -2.44 0.02
C TRP A 2 13.49 -2.21 -0.67
N ASP A 3 13.36 -1.16 -1.48
CA ASP A 3 12.13 -0.89 -2.24
C ASP A 3 11.82 -2.00 -3.26
N TYR A 4 12.86 -2.64 -3.83
CA TYR A 4 12.67 -3.77 -4.74
C TYR A 4 12.11 -4.99 -3.99
N VAL A 5 12.63 -5.26 -2.79
CA VAL A 5 12.19 -6.39 -1.94
C VAL A 5 10.77 -6.20 -1.43
N LYS A 6 10.39 -4.96 -1.11
CA LYS A 6 9.04 -4.61 -0.64
C LYS A 6 8.05 -4.33 -1.77
N ARG A 7 8.49 -4.29 -3.03
CA ARG A 7 7.62 -4.04 -4.18
C ARG A 7 6.40 -4.97 -4.25
N PRO A 8 6.45 -6.28 -3.93
CA PRO A 8 5.27 -7.14 -3.90
C PRO A 8 4.36 -6.96 -2.66
N ASN A 9 4.75 -6.14 -1.68
CA ASN A 9 4.04 -6.01 -0.42
C ASN A 9 2.93 -4.94 -0.46
N LEU A 10 1.72 -5.36 -0.06
CA LEU A 10 0.56 -4.51 0.21
C LEU A 10 0.34 -4.43 1.72
N ARG A 11 0.00 -3.23 2.21
CA ARG A 11 -0.29 -2.98 3.63
C ARG A 11 -1.76 -2.62 3.82
N LEU A 12 -2.45 -3.40 4.64
CA LEU A 12 -3.83 -3.16 5.05
C LEU A 12 -3.85 -2.56 6.46
N ILE A 13 -4.66 -1.50 6.62
CA ILE A 13 -4.79 -0.74 7.87
C ILE A 13 -6.28 -0.64 8.23
N GLY A 14 -6.59 -0.76 9.52
CA GLY A 14 -7.96 -0.63 10.05
C GLY A 14 -8.75 -1.93 10.11
N VAL A 15 -8.12 -3.07 9.79
CA VAL A 15 -8.75 -4.40 9.92
C VAL A 15 -8.73 -4.80 11.40
N PRO A 16 -9.89 -5.08 12.04
CA PRO A 16 -9.95 -5.47 13.45
C PRO A 16 -9.19 -6.76 13.71
N GLU A 17 -8.66 -6.94 14.92
CA GLU A 17 -7.98 -8.19 15.31
C GLU A 17 -9.00 -9.21 15.82
N CYS A 18 -8.81 -10.48 15.44
CA CYS A 18 -9.64 -11.60 15.93
C CYS A 18 -8.81 -12.61 16.72
N ASP A 19 -9.42 -13.18 17.77
CA ASP A 19 -8.79 -14.23 18.57
C ASP A 19 -8.51 -15.48 17.73
N GLY A 20 -7.30 -16.03 17.90
CA GLY A 20 -6.81 -17.14 17.09
C GLY A 20 -6.75 -16.80 15.60
N GLU A 21 -6.38 -15.58 15.22
CA GLU A 21 -6.05 -15.19 13.85
C GLU A 21 -4.94 -16.12 13.31
N LYS A 22 -5.25 -16.82 12.21
CA LYS A 22 -4.33 -17.65 11.45
C LYS A 22 -4.23 -17.10 10.02
N GLU A 23 -3.22 -17.52 9.27
CA GLU A 23 -3.02 -17.10 7.88
C GLU A 23 -4.28 -17.32 7.03
N SER A 24 -4.93 -18.48 7.15
CA SER A 24 -6.18 -18.77 6.43
C SER A 24 -7.33 -17.79 6.73
N LYS A 25 -7.46 -17.32 7.98
CA LYS A 25 -8.45 -16.28 8.33
C LYS A 25 -8.10 -14.94 7.69
N LEU A 26 -6.82 -14.60 7.61
CA LEU A 26 -6.35 -13.38 6.95
C LEU A 26 -6.55 -13.47 5.43
N GLU A 27 -6.33 -14.64 4.81
CA GLU A 27 -6.61 -14.86 3.40
C GLU A 27 -8.09 -14.68 3.07
N ASN A 28 -8.98 -15.27 3.88
CA ASN A 28 -10.42 -15.07 3.73
C ASN A 28 -10.78 -13.58 3.87
N THR A 29 -10.20 -12.89 4.85
CA THR A 29 -10.42 -11.44 5.04
C THR A 29 -9.97 -10.64 3.82
N LEU A 30 -8.82 -10.99 3.21
CA LEU A 30 -8.35 -10.35 1.99
C LEU A 30 -9.32 -10.59 0.82
N GLN A 31 -9.83 -11.82 0.67
CA GLN A 31 -10.81 -12.16 -0.35
C GLN A 31 -12.13 -11.40 -0.14
N ASP A 32 -12.63 -11.32 1.10
CA ASP A 32 -13.83 -10.56 1.45
C ASP A 32 -13.69 -9.09 1.06
N ILE A 33 -12.55 -8.46 1.39
CA ILE A 33 -12.25 -7.07 1.00
C ILE A 33 -12.26 -6.90 -0.51
N ILE A 34 -11.64 -7.82 -1.25
CA ILE A 34 -11.58 -7.74 -2.70
C ILE A 34 -12.96 -7.93 -3.32
N GLN A 35 -13.77 -8.86 -2.82
CA GLN A 35 -15.14 -9.09 -3.32
C GLN A 35 -16.04 -7.89 -3.02
N GLU A 36 -15.97 -7.35 -1.80
CA GLU A 36 -16.74 -6.18 -1.36
C GLU A 36 -16.37 -4.93 -2.18
N ASN A 37 -15.08 -4.75 -2.50
CA ASN A 37 -14.62 -3.51 -3.11
C ASN A 37 -14.36 -3.56 -4.61
N PHE A 38 -13.90 -4.69 -5.11
CA PHE A 38 -13.39 -4.86 -6.46
C PHE A 38 -13.98 -6.12 -7.12
N PRO A 39 -15.31 -6.24 -7.26
CA PRO A 39 -15.95 -7.45 -7.77
C PRO A 39 -15.49 -7.80 -9.20
N LYS A 40 -15.09 -6.80 -10.00
CA LYS A 40 -14.49 -7.01 -11.33
C LYS A 40 -13.15 -7.74 -11.24
N LEU A 41 -12.27 -7.33 -10.33
CA LEU A 41 -10.97 -7.99 -10.12
C LEU A 41 -11.16 -9.40 -9.56
N ALA A 42 -12.12 -9.55 -8.64
CA ALA A 42 -12.40 -10.81 -7.96
C ALA A 42 -12.84 -11.92 -8.94
N LYS A 43 -13.54 -11.55 -10.03
CA LYS A 43 -13.92 -12.48 -11.12
C LYS A 43 -12.79 -12.79 -12.09
N GLN A 44 -11.91 -11.82 -12.36
CA GLN A 44 -10.89 -11.92 -13.41
C GLN A 44 -9.59 -12.58 -12.95
N VAL A 45 -9.22 -12.42 -11.68
CA VAL A 45 -7.92 -12.82 -11.17
C VAL A 45 -8.09 -13.66 -9.91
N LYS A 46 -7.51 -14.87 -9.94
CA LYS A 46 -7.36 -15.68 -8.73
C LYS A 46 -6.26 -15.08 -7.87
N ILE A 47 -6.64 -14.32 -6.86
CA ILE A 47 -5.71 -13.63 -5.97
C ILE A 47 -5.21 -14.63 -4.93
N GLN A 48 -3.93 -14.97 -5.02
CA GLN A 48 -3.24 -15.87 -4.10
C GLN A 48 -2.03 -15.12 -3.52
N PRO A 49 -2.10 -14.69 -2.24
CA PRO A 49 -0.94 -14.15 -1.57
C PRO A 49 0.10 -15.26 -1.33
N GLN A 50 1.38 -14.90 -1.37
CA GLN A 50 2.47 -15.80 -0.99
C GLN A 50 2.61 -15.88 0.53
N VAL A 51 2.47 -14.74 1.19
CA VAL A 51 2.52 -14.61 2.65
C VAL A 51 1.49 -13.56 3.07
N ILE A 52 0.77 -13.82 4.14
CA ILE A 52 -0.11 -12.85 4.77
C ILE A 52 0.03 -12.90 6.28
N GLN A 53 0.41 -11.78 6.89
CA GLN A 53 0.66 -11.75 8.33
C GLN A 53 0.45 -10.37 8.95
N ARG A 54 0.10 -10.36 10.24
CA ARG A 54 0.10 -9.15 11.07
C ARG A 54 1.53 -8.74 11.41
N THR A 55 1.81 -7.45 11.37
CA THR A 55 3.10 -6.91 11.76
C THR A 55 2.93 -5.82 12.84
N PRO A 56 3.66 -5.92 13.98
CA PRO A 56 4.56 -7.01 14.39
C PRO A 56 3.80 -8.30 14.77
N GLN A 57 4.48 -9.45 14.67
CA GLN A 57 3.88 -10.77 14.90
C GLN A 57 3.31 -10.91 16.33
N ARG A 58 3.98 -10.32 17.33
CA ARG A 58 3.52 -10.31 18.72
C ARG A 58 2.44 -9.25 18.92
N TYR A 59 1.33 -9.68 19.52
CA TYR A 59 0.30 -8.79 20.02
C TYR A 59 0.75 -8.18 21.35
N SER A 60 0.48 -6.89 21.55
CA SER A 60 0.67 -6.21 22.82
C SER A 60 -0.66 -5.59 23.22
N SER A 61 -1.18 -5.96 24.38
CA SER A 61 -2.44 -5.44 24.94
C SER A 61 -2.43 -3.92 25.18
N ARG A 62 -1.24 -3.29 25.19
CA ARG A 62 -1.09 -1.83 25.32
C ARG A 62 -1.45 -1.04 24.05
N ARG A 63 -1.72 -1.71 22.92
CA ARG A 63 -2.00 -1.06 21.64
C ARG A 63 -3.51 -0.90 21.41
N ALA A 64 -3.97 0.34 21.35
CA ALA A 64 -5.37 0.66 21.06
C ALA A 64 -5.76 0.52 19.57
N THR A 65 -4.77 0.56 18.66
CA THR A 65 -5.00 0.46 17.21
C THR A 65 -4.73 -0.96 16.70
N PRO A 66 -5.56 -1.50 15.79
CA PRO A 66 -5.30 -2.80 15.19
C PRO A 66 -3.95 -2.83 14.45
N ARG A 67 -3.22 -3.94 14.58
CA ARG A 67 -1.96 -4.15 13.85
C ARG A 67 -2.19 -4.15 12.35
N HIS A 68 -1.21 -3.65 11.61
CA HIS A 68 -1.29 -3.67 10.15
C HIS A 68 -1.05 -5.09 9.62
N ILE A 69 -1.72 -5.44 8.53
CA ILE A 69 -1.48 -6.69 7.81
C ILE A 69 -0.55 -6.37 6.64
N ILE A 70 0.50 -7.16 6.49
CA ILE A 70 1.35 -7.16 5.30
C ILE A 70 0.98 -8.38 4.48
N VAL A 71 0.63 -8.14 3.22
CA VAL A 71 0.33 -9.15 2.22
C VAL A 71 1.43 -9.10 1.17
N ARG A 72 2.19 -10.18 1.04
CA ARG A 72 3.19 -10.33 -0.03
C ARG A 72 2.57 -11.14 -1.16
N PHE A 73 2.48 -10.56 -2.35
CA PHE A 73 2.01 -11.26 -3.54
C PHE A 73 3.14 -11.95 -4.29
N THR A 74 2.86 -13.10 -4.90
CA THR A 74 3.79 -13.76 -5.82
C THR A 74 4.06 -12.93 -7.07
N ARG A 75 3.04 -12.20 -7.54
CA ARG A 75 3.13 -11.31 -8.70
C ARG A 75 2.91 -9.86 -8.28
N VAL A 76 3.86 -9.00 -8.63
CA VAL A 76 3.77 -7.56 -8.37
C VAL A 76 2.60 -6.93 -9.13
N GLU A 77 2.31 -7.41 -10.34
CA GLU A 77 1.21 -6.94 -11.18
C GLU A 77 -0.15 -7.02 -10.46
N THR A 78 -0.42 -8.12 -9.72
CA THR A 78 -1.64 -8.28 -8.94
C THR A 78 -1.76 -7.20 -7.86
N LYS A 79 -0.67 -6.91 -7.16
CA LYS A 79 -0.62 -5.83 -6.16
C LYS A 79 -0.91 -4.47 -6.78
N GLU A 80 -0.27 -4.17 -7.91
CA GLU A 80 -0.41 -2.88 -8.60
C GLU A 80 -1.84 -2.69 -9.11
N ARG A 81 -2.50 -3.73 -9.64
CA ARG A 81 -3.92 -3.69 -10.01
C ARG A 81 -4.85 -3.39 -8.84
N ILE A 82 -4.60 -4.00 -7.68
CA ILE A 82 -5.40 -3.73 -6.46
C ILE A 82 -5.21 -2.28 -6.01
N LEU A 83 -3.98 -1.77 -5.99
CA LEU A 83 -3.70 -0.38 -5.60
C LEU A 83 -4.30 0.63 -6.58
N ARG A 84 -4.30 0.32 -7.88
CA ARG A 84 -4.95 1.16 -8.91
C ARG A 84 -6.46 1.21 -8.68
N ALA A 85 -7.11 0.06 -8.55
CA ALA A 85 -8.54 -0.01 -8.29
C ALA A 85 -8.93 0.66 -6.97
N ALA A 86 -8.09 0.54 -5.94
CA ALA A 86 -8.24 1.23 -4.66
C ALA A 86 -8.24 2.76 -4.82
N ARG A 87 -7.32 3.30 -5.63
CA ARG A 87 -7.24 4.74 -5.93
C ARG A 87 -8.47 5.22 -6.70
N GLU A 88 -8.88 4.47 -7.73
CA GLU A 88 -10.07 4.79 -8.55
C GLU A 88 -11.36 4.77 -7.73
N LYS A 89 -11.47 3.84 -6.76
CA LYS A 89 -12.64 3.75 -5.87
C LYS A 89 -12.65 4.84 -4.79
N GLY A 90 -11.48 5.23 -4.28
CA GLY A 90 -11.34 6.19 -3.18
C GLY A 90 -11.60 5.56 -1.80
N GLN A 91 -12.86 5.26 -1.47
CA GLN A 91 -13.23 4.66 -0.18
C GLN A 91 -13.28 3.12 -0.25
N ILE A 92 -12.57 2.48 0.67
CA ILE A 92 -12.50 1.02 0.77
C ILE A 92 -13.09 0.61 2.11
N THR A 93 -13.95 -0.41 2.11
CA THR A 93 -14.63 -0.89 3.30
C THR A 93 -14.36 -2.37 3.55
N HIS A 94 -14.49 -2.80 4.80
CA HIS A 94 -14.53 -4.21 5.18
C HIS A 94 -15.64 -4.37 6.20
N LYS A 95 -16.69 -5.13 5.86
CA LYS A 95 -17.89 -5.29 6.70
C LYS A 95 -18.48 -3.93 7.08
N GLY A 96 -18.53 -3.01 6.11
CA GLY A 96 -19.05 -1.65 6.28
C GLY A 96 -18.13 -0.68 7.03
N LYS A 97 -16.96 -1.11 7.54
CA LYS A 97 -16.00 -0.23 8.22
C LYS A 97 -14.92 0.26 7.24
N PRO A 98 -14.55 1.55 7.25
CA PRO A 98 -13.51 2.06 6.35
C PRO A 98 -12.15 1.46 6.69
N ILE A 99 -11.43 1.05 5.65
CA ILE A 99 -10.06 0.52 5.71
C ILE A 99 -9.17 1.23 4.70
N ARG A 100 -7.85 1.08 4.85
CA ARG A 100 -6.88 1.70 3.91
C ARG A 100 -5.95 0.63 3.34
N LEU A 101 -5.81 0.65 2.01
CA LEU A 101 -4.84 -0.13 1.26
C LEU A 101 -3.69 0.80 0.84
N THR A 102 -2.46 0.43 1.20
CA THR A 102 -1.27 1.24 0.91
C THR A 102 -0.13 0.36 0.42
N ALA A 103 0.76 0.90 -0.42
CA ALA A 103 2.01 0.23 -0.75
C ALA A 103 2.93 0.19 0.48
N ASP A 104 3.60 -0.93 0.72
CA ASP A 104 4.68 -0.99 1.72
C ASP A 104 5.96 -0.43 1.10
N LEU A 105 6.24 0.84 1.37
CA LEU A 105 7.46 1.52 0.93
C LEU A 105 8.54 1.39 2.01
N SER A 106 9.81 1.48 1.61
CA SER A 106 10.86 1.69 2.61
C SER A 106 10.66 3.04 3.32
N ALA A 107 11.18 3.17 4.53
CA ALA A 107 11.12 4.43 5.29
C ALA A 107 11.78 5.57 4.50
N GLU A 108 12.86 5.27 3.79
CA GLU A 108 13.58 6.23 2.96
C GLU A 108 12.71 6.70 1.77
N ALA A 109 12.12 5.77 1.01
CA ALA A 109 11.22 6.12 -0.09
C ALA A 109 9.98 6.89 0.39
N GLY A 110 9.44 6.55 1.56
CA GLY A 110 8.35 7.28 2.18
C GLY A 110 8.71 8.73 2.53
N LEU A 111 9.95 8.99 2.98
CA LEU A 111 10.44 10.35 3.24
C LEU A 111 10.55 11.17 1.96
N TRP A 112 11.08 10.58 0.88
CA TRP A 112 11.16 11.26 -0.42
C TRP A 112 9.79 11.64 -0.98
N VAL A 113 8.80 10.73 -0.90
CA VAL A 113 7.42 11.03 -1.32
C VAL A 113 6.82 12.15 -0.47
N ARG A 114 7.03 12.12 0.85
CA ARG A 114 6.53 13.16 1.76
C ARG A 114 7.18 14.51 1.50
N LEU A 115 8.47 14.53 1.20
CA LEU A 115 9.21 15.73 0.83
C LEU A 115 8.63 16.34 -0.46
N VAL A 116 8.41 15.53 -1.49
CA VAL A 116 7.82 16.00 -2.76
C VAL A 116 6.40 16.54 -2.55
N LEU A 117 5.56 15.84 -1.79
CA LEU A 117 4.22 16.33 -1.46
C LEU A 117 4.26 17.68 -0.71
N THR A 118 5.20 17.83 0.22
CA THR A 118 5.38 19.09 0.96
C THR A 118 5.78 20.21 0.01
N ILE A 119 6.73 19.95 -0.88
CA ILE A 119 7.18 20.93 -1.87
C ILE A 119 6.02 21.33 -2.79
N SER A 120 5.29 20.37 -3.37
CA SER A 120 4.15 20.64 -4.26
C SER A 120 3.04 21.46 -3.62
N VAL A 121 2.76 21.23 -2.33
CA VAL A 121 1.79 22.02 -1.55
C VAL A 121 2.32 23.44 -1.32
N THR A 122 3.60 23.62 -1.04
CA THR A 122 4.20 24.94 -0.79
C THR A 122 4.44 25.78 -2.05
N THR A 123 4.67 25.16 -3.21
CA THR A 123 4.99 25.86 -4.47
C THR A 123 3.81 25.95 -5.46
N GLY A 124 2.60 25.55 -5.03
CA GLY A 124 1.37 25.76 -5.83
C GLY A 124 1.34 24.97 -7.14
N GLY A 125 1.88 23.76 -7.16
CA GLY A 125 1.69 22.76 -8.23
C GLY A 125 2.32 23.05 -9.61
N ALA A 126 2.57 24.31 -9.98
CA ALA A 126 2.96 24.69 -11.34
C ALA A 126 4.47 24.54 -11.64
N ALA A 127 5.34 24.52 -10.61
CA ALA A 127 6.80 24.50 -10.81
C ALA A 127 7.43 23.09 -10.76
N ALA A 128 6.69 22.06 -10.34
CA ALA A 128 7.28 20.76 -10.03
C ALA A 128 7.65 19.92 -11.27
N HIS A 129 7.13 20.25 -12.46
CA HIS A 129 7.31 19.45 -13.66
C HIS A 129 8.56 19.80 -14.48
N SER A 130 9.24 20.91 -14.16
CA SER A 130 10.38 21.44 -14.94
C SER A 130 11.66 21.68 -14.14
N ASP A 131 11.61 21.75 -12.80
CA ASP A 131 12.79 22.11 -12.00
C ASP A 131 13.57 20.89 -11.49
N THR A 132 14.41 20.34 -12.38
CA THR A 132 15.35 19.24 -12.08
C THR A 132 16.39 19.59 -11.00
N ARG A 133 16.49 20.87 -10.59
CA ARG A 133 17.41 21.36 -9.55
C ARG A 133 17.05 20.89 -8.14
N ILE A 134 15.76 20.67 -7.86
CA ILE A 134 15.26 20.26 -6.53
C ILE A 134 15.71 18.82 -6.19
N PHE A 135 15.95 18.00 -7.21
CA PHE A 135 16.36 16.61 -7.07
C PHE A 135 17.84 16.36 -7.43
N SER A 136 18.65 17.42 -7.53
CA SER A 136 20.06 17.34 -7.96
C SER A 136 20.94 16.41 -7.11
N GLY A 137 20.55 16.13 -5.85
CA GLY A 137 21.20 15.17 -4.96
C GLY A 137 20.50 13.79 -4.86
N VAL A 138 19.41 13.57 -5.57
CA VAL A 138 18.63 12.32 -5.51
C VAL A 138 19.07 11.41 -6.68
N PRO A 139 19.45 10.15 -6.42
CA PRO A 139 19.78 9.19 -7.48
C PRO A 139 18.65 9.13 -8.52
N LYS A 140 18.99 9.18 -9.82
CA LYS A 140 18.01 9.21 -10.92
C LYS A 140 16.98 8.07 -10.85
N GLU A 141 17.38 6.90 -10.35
CA GLU A 141 16.49 5.75 -10.11
C GLU A 141 15.39 6.03 -9.07
N LYS A 142 15.71 6.83 -8.04
CA LYS A 142 14.76 7.24 -6.99
C LYS A 142 13.84 8.36 -7.47
N ILE A 143 14.34 9.25 -8.34
CA ILE A 143 13.52 10.29 -8.99
C ILE A 143 12.42 9.64 -9.82
N ASN A 144 12.75 8.65 -10.65
CA ASN A 144 11.77 7.90 -11.43
C ASN A 144 10.73 7.21 -10.54
N LEU A 145 11.13 6.71 -9.37
CA LEU A 145 10.23 6.07 -8.42
C LEU A 145 9.23 7.07 -7.81
N ILE A 146 9.67 8.29 -7.48
CA ILE A 146 8.83 9.38 -6.97
C ILE A 146 7.77 9.78 -8.00
N PHE A 147 8.16 9.97 -9.26
CA PHE A 147 7.22 10.26 -10.34
C PHE A 147 6.30 9.05 -10.59
N PHE A 148 6.81 7.82 -10.59
CA PHE A 148 5.99 6.60 -10.74
C PHE A 148 4.90 6.47 -9.66
N PHE A 149 5.16 6.91 -8.42
CA PHE A 149 4.16 6.92 -7.35
C PHE A 149 3.08 8.00 -7.52
N ASN A 150 3.42 9.11 -8.18
CA ASN A 150 2.52 10.24 -8.46
C ASN A 150 1.74 10.09 -9.79
N THR A 151 2.26 9.37 -10.79
CA THR A 151 1.70 9.35 -12.16
C THR A 151 0.98 8.04 -12.55
N LEU A 152 0.79 7.05 -11.65
CA LEU A 152 0.07 5.79 -11.96
C LEU A 152 -1.05 5.41 -11.00
#